data_AF-A0A3M3QX53-F1
#
_entry.id   AF-A0A3M3QX53-F1
#
_cell.length_a   1.000
_cell.length_b   1.000
_cell.length_c   1.000
_cell.angle_alpha   90.00
_cell.angle_beta   90.00
_cell.angle_gamma   90.00
#
_symmetry.space_group_name_H-M   'P 1'
#
loop_
_entity.id
_entity.type
_entity.pdbx_description
1 polymer ?
#
loop_
_entity_poly.entity_id
_entity_poly.type
_entity_poly.pdbx_seq_one_letter_code
_entity_poly.pdbx_strand_id
1 'polypeptide(L)'
;MRFSRILLVGCLSLVSLPGLAETVSNLYQVREPVSGQSPDERTRATQAAVETLVLRLTGDAKAAQGSAIAALRKDPQQIISQYGYEAGPPETLLVDFDPATTERALRDAGLSIWGSNRPSILGWWLNDSVEGANLVGDGQAVAEPLRRAAQHRGLPLRLPLADLSEQSIGNAKTLEGTDPAPLKTASERYGADAILAVHAREDAGQWQGKWRLWLGDQREQGTATGATSEALADAVLLSVSERLAPRFVAKPGASTGMLVQVQGMTLERYAQLLQLLEPFGVRLSSVQGDRVVFDVSGSADQLRSQMALARLQEVPAAEATAATAPAVAPVDASAPAAPATASATAQAPMIVPAAAPQLYFRW
;
A
#
# COMPACT_ATOMS: atom_id res chain seq x y z
N MET A 1 18.04 -17.62 -43.68
CA MET A 1 18.29 -17.49 -42.22
C MET A 1 18.29 -16.05 -41.68
N ARG A 2 17.64 -15.07 -42.35
CA ARG A 2 17.55 -13.66 -41.87
C ARG A 2 16.19 -13.27 -41.30
N PHE A 3 15.12 -13.99 -41.65
CA PHE A 3 13.76 -13.74 -41.15
C PHE A 3 13.53 -14.22 -39.71
N SER A 4 14.16 -15.31 -39.29
CA SER A 4 14.02 -15.85 -37.91
C SER A 4 14.66 -14.94 -36.85
N ARG A 5 15.68 -14.15 -37.21
CA ARG A 5 16.33 -13.19 -36.29
C ARG A 5 15.51 -11.92 -36.07
N ILE A 6 14.67 -11.51 -37.03
CA ILE A 6 13.80 -10.34 -36.90
C ILE A 6 12.58 -10.68 -36.03
N LEU A 7 12.08 -11.90 -36.12
CA LEU A 7 10.97 -12.41 -35.30
C LEU A 7 11.36 -12.54 -33.81
N LEU A 8 12.62 -12.82 -33.51
CA LEU A 8 13.13 -12.93 -32.14
C LEU A 8 13.39 -11.58 -31.47
N VAL A 9 13.60 -10.51 -32.25
CA VAL A 9 13.73 -9.14 -31.72
C VAL A 9 12.36 -8.48 -31.51
N GLY A 10 11.35 -8.84 -32.31
CA GLY A 10 9.98 -8.34 -32.14
C GLY A 10 9.23 -8.90 -30.93
N CYS A 11 9.59 -10.10 -30.44
CA CYS A 11 8.99 -10.69 -29.24
C CYS A 11 9.57 -10.17 -27.91
N LEU A 12 10.75 -9.52 -27.93
CA LEU A 12 11.38 -9.01 -26.70
C LEU A 12 10.83 -7.63 -26.27
N SER A 13 10.16 -6.91 -27.17
CA SER A 13 9.57 -5.59 -26.92
C SER A 13 8.16 -5.61 -26.31
N LEU A 14 7.58 -6.80 -26.08
CA LEU A 14 6.19 -6.96 -25.60
C LEU A 14 6.05 -7.24 -24.09
N VAL A 15 7.15 -7.22 -23.31
CA VAL A 15 7.11 -7.58 -21.88
C VAL A 15 7.21 -6.39 -20.93
N SER A 16 7.35 -5.15 -21.43
CA SER A 16 7.34 -3.96 -20.58
C SER A 16 5.91 -3.45 -20.36
N LEU A 17 5.07 -4.25 -19.70
CA LEU A 17 3.88 -3.68 -19.05
C LEU A 17 4.38 -2.80 -17.89
N PRO A 18 4.00 -1.52 -17.81
CA PRO A 18 4.23 -0.76 -16.60
C PRO A 18 3.50 -1.50 -15.47
N GLY A 19 4.26 -1.98 -14.48
CA GLY A 19 3.71 -2.54 -13.26
C GLY A 19 3.01 -1.42 -12.51
N LEU A 20 1.74 -1.18 -12.84
CA LEU A 20 0.88 -0.32 -12.06
C LEU A 20 0.72 -0.97 -10.68
N ALA A 21 0.83 -0.17 -9.62
CA ALA A 21 0.40 -0.59 -8.29
C ALA A 21 -1.05 -1.11 -8.40
N GLU A 22 -1.31 -2.29 -7.85
CA GLU A 22 -2.65 -2.87 -7.87
C GLU A 22 -3.55 -2.04 -6.97
N THR A 23 -4.40 -1.21 -7.58
CA THR A 23 -5.41 -0.46 -6.85
C THR A 23 -6.51 -1.41 -6.44
N VAL A 24 -6.85 -1.41 -5.14
CA VAL A 24 -7.98 -2.21 -4.66
C VAL A 24 -9.27 -1.57 -5.18
N SER A 25 -9.82 -2.12 -6.27
CA SER A 25 -10.98 -1.58 -6.99
C SER A 25 -12.28 -1.60 -6.18
N ASN A 26 -12.37 -2.49 -5.19
CA ASN A 26 -13.58 -2.72 -4.39
C ASN A 26 -13.40 -2.27 -2.92
N LEU A 27 -12.52 -1.30 -2.65
CA LEU A 27 -12.20 -0.88 -1.28
C LEU A 27 -13.43 -0.37 -0.49
N TYR A 28 -14.34 0.33 -1.19
CA TYR A 28 -15.58 0.88 -0.67
C TYR A 28 -16.78 -0.06 -0.81
N GLN A 29 -16.56 -1.31 -1.20
CA GLN A 29 -17.59 -2.34 -1.28
C GLN A 29 -17.38 -3.37 -0.17
N VAL A 30 -18.34 -3.48 0.74
CA VAL A 30 -18.25 -4.37 1.89
C VAL A 30 -19.24 -5.52 1.75
N ARG A 31 -18.81 -6.71 2.17
CA ARG A 31 -19.60 -7.94 2.19
C ARG A 31 -19.76 -8.35 3.65
N GLU A 32 -21.00 -8.42 4.11
CA GLU A 32 -21.33 -8.88 5.46
C GLU A 32 -22.25 -10.10 5.39
N PRO A 33 -21.93 -11.21 6.10
CA PRO A 33 -22.82 -12.35 6.16
C PRO A 33 -24.14 -11.97 6.85
N VAL A 34 -25.24 -12.49 6.32
CA VAL A 34 -26.60 -12.29 6.85
C VAL A 34 -27.31 -13.61 7.03
N SER A 35 -28.18 -13.68 8.04
CA SER A 35 -29.09 -14.81 8.27
C SER A 35 -30.42 -14.67 7.53
N GLY A 36 -30.62 -13.57 6.80
CA GLY A 36 -31.81 -13.29 6.00
C GLY A 36 -31.93 -11.81 5.64
N GLN A 37 -33.04 -11.45 5.00
CA GLN A 37 -33.25 -10.10 4.43
C GLN A 37 -34.21 -9.23 5.25
N SER A 38 -34.39 -9.52 6.54
CA SER A 38 -35.29 -8.74 7.40
C SER A 38 -34.74 -7.32 7.62
N PRO A 39 -35.60 -6.31 7.91
CA PRO A 39 -35.12 -4.95 8.19
C PRO A 39 -34.12 -4.86 9.34
N ASP A 40 -34.31 -5.65 10.40
CA ASP A 40 -33.43 -5.67 11.57
C ASP A 40 -32.07 -6.28 11.23
N GLU A 41 -32.08 -7.39 10.48
CA GLU A 41 -30.85 -8.07 10.04
C GLU A 41 -30.05 -7.19 9.07
N ARG A 42 -30.74 -6.51 8.16
CA ARG A 42 -30.12 -5.51 7.28
C ARG A 42 -29.53 -4.34 8.08
N THR A 43 -30.21 -3.87 9.12
CA THR A 43 -29.68 -2.78 9.97
C THR A 43 -28.43 -3.22 10.71
N ARG A 44 -28.43 -4.43 11.29
CA ARG A 44 -27.24 -5.01 11.92
C ARG A 44 -26.08 -5.15 10.91
N ALA A 45 -26.37 -5.64 9.72
CA ALA A 45 -25.36 -5.87 8.69
C ALA A 45 -24.79 -4.57 8.11
N THR A 46 -25.58 -3.52 7.92
CA THR A 46 -25.05 -2.21 7.48
C THR A 46 -24.22 -1.53 8.57
N GLN A 47 -24.55 -1.71 9.85
CA GLN A 47 -23.72 -1.27 10.96
C GLN A 47 -22.37 -1.98 10.99
N ALA A 48 -22.38 -3.31 10.87
CA ALA A 48 -21.15 -4.11 10.75
C ALA A 48 -20.33 -3.69 9.52
N ALA A 49 -21.00 -3.44 8.38
CA ALA A 49 -20.33 -3.01 7.16
C ALA A 49 -19.59 -1.68 7.32
N VAL A 50 -20.13 -0.73 8.09
CA VAL A 50 -19.43 0.52 8.43
C VAL A 50 -18.20 0.25 9.29
N GLU A 51 -18.29 -0.63 10.28
CA GLU A 51 -17.13 -0.99 11.12
C GLU A 51 -16.02 -1.62 10.29
N THR A 52 -16.40 -2.56 9.41
CA THR A 52 -15.50 -3.18 8.44
C THR A 52 -14.89 -2.14 7.50
N LEU A 53 -15.67 -1.22 6.96
CA LEU A 53 -15.19 -0.15 6.07
C LEU A 53 -14.18 0.76 6.79
N VAL A 54 -14.51 1.23 8.00
CA VAL A 54 -13.62 2.08 8.80
C VAL A 54 -12.31 1.36 9.08
N LEU A 55 -12.37 0.08 9.47
CA LEU A 55 -11.17 -0.71 9.71
C LEU A 55 -10.34 -0.84 8.43
N ARG A 56 -10.94 -1.12 7.27
CA ARG A 56 -10.20 -1.18 6.00
C ARG A 56 -9.53 0.15 5.68
N LEU A 57 -10.28 1.25 5.79
CA LEU A 57 -9.84 2.58 5.41
C LEU A 57 -8.90 3.23 6.42
N THR A 58 -8.72 2.68 7.62
CA THR A 58 -7.79 3.24 8.63
C THR A 58 -6.69 2.27 9.01
N GLY A 59 -6.93 0.98 8.84
CA GLY A 59 -6.13 -0.11 9.39
C GLY A 59 -6.06 -0.11 10.92
N ASP A 60 -7.00 0.54 11.61
CA ASP A 60 -7.05 0.59 13.06
C ASP A 60 -8.40 0.06 13.57
N ALA A 61 -8.40 -1.12 14.19
CA ALA A 61 -9.62 -1.69 14.78
C ALA A 61 -10.23 -0.81 15.87
N LYS A 62 -9.43 0.02 16.55
CA LYS A 62 -9.92 0.96 17.58
C LYS A 62 -10.68 2.13 16.95
N ALA A 63 -10.30 2.56 15.75
CA ALA A 63 -11.01 3.60 15.02
C ALA A 63 -12.44 3.13 14.67
N ALA A 64 -12.59 1.89 14.24
CA ALA A 64 -13.88 1.28 13.91
C ALA A 64 -14.83 1.14 15.12
N GLN A 65 -14.29 1.07 16.34
CA GLN A 65 -15.08 0.99 17.57
C GLN A 65 -15.21 2.33 18.30
N GLY A 66 -14.47 3.35 17.85
CA GLY A 66 -14.34 4.64 18.52
C GLY A 66 -15.64 5.45 18.56
N SER A 67 -15.69 6.41 19.49
CA SER A 67 -16.81 7.36 19.59
C SER A 67 -16.87 8.33 18.42
N ALA A 68 -15.74 8.60 17.76
CA ALA A 68 -15.63 9.54 16.63
C ALA A 68 -16.53 9.16 15.44
N ILE A 69 -16.80 7.86 15.25
CA ILE A 69 -17.67 7.34 14.17
C ILE A 69 -19.00 6.78 14.71
N ALA A 70 -19.35 7.03 15.98
CA ALA A 70 -20.58 6.50 16.58
C ALA A 70 -21.86 7.00 15.88
N ALA A 71 -21.87 8.26 15.44
CA ALA A 71 -22.99 8.81 14.66
C ALA A 71 -23.12 8.10 13.31
N LEU A 72 -21.99 7.86 12.62
CA LEU A 72 -21.93 7.17 11.35
C LEU A 72 -22.39 5.71 11.46
N ARG A 73 -22.00 5.01 12.52
CA ARG A 73 -22.51 3.67 12.83
C ARG A 73 -23.99 3.67 13.13
N LYS A 74 -24.50 4.69 13.82
CA LYS A 74 -25.94 4.78 14.15
C LYS A 74 -26.80 5.02 12.91
N ASP A 75 -26.31 5.79 11.95
CA ASP A 75 -26.99 6.07 10.69
C ASP A 75 -26.07 5.88 9.47
N PRO A 76 -25.82 4.62 9.05
CA PRO A 76 -24.97 4.31 7.90
C PRO A 76 -25.49 4.84 6.56
N GLN A 77 -26.80 5.15 6.47
CA GLN A 77 -27.45 5.49 5.19
C GLN A 77 -26.87 6.75 4.55
N GLN A 78 -26.24 7.61 5.33
CA GLN A 78 -25.65 8.88 4.86
C GLN A 78 -24.45 8.68 3.93
N ILE A 79 -23.81 7.50 3.98
CA ILE A 79 -22.62 7.18 3.17
C ILE A 79 -22.82 5.97 2.24
N ILE A 80 -23.98 5.31 2.31
CA ILE A 80 -24.30 4.16 1.45
C ILE A 80 -24.85 4.67 0.12
N SER A 81 -24.25 4.24 -0.99
CA SER A 81 -24.79 4.49 -2.33
C SER A 81 -25.87 3.48 -2.68
N GLN A 82 -25.60 2.19 -2.44
CA GLN A 82 -26.52 1.09 -2.75
C GLN A 82 -26.16 -0.14 -1.93
N TYR A 83 -27.08 -1.11 -1.88
CA TYR A 83 -26.81 -2.44 -1.36
C TYR A 83 -27.57 -3.50 -2.15
N GLY A 84 -27.08 -4.74 -2.10
CA GLY A 84 -27.68 -5.91 -2.72
C GLY A 84 -27.42 -7.17 -1.92
N TYR A 85 -28.07 -8.27 -2.30
CA TYR A 85 -27.87 -9.57 -1.67
C TYR A 85 -27.22 -10.54 -2.66
N GLU A 86 -26.14 -11.18 -2.22
CA GLU A 86 -25.49 -12.27 -2.94
C GLU A 86 -25.96 -13.60 -2.33
N ALA A 87 -26.53 -14.47 -3.16
CA ALA A 87 -26.95 -15.80 -2.73
C ALA A 87 -25.72 -16.70 -2.51
N GLY A 88 -25.80 -17.56 -1.49
CA GLY A 88 -24.76 -18.54 -1.18
C GLY A 88 -24.88 -19.02 0.27
N PRO A 89 -24.11 -20.04 0.68
CA PRO A 89 -23.87 -20.31 2.08
C PRO A 89 -22.56 -19.63 2.56
N PRO A 90 -22.61 -18.58 3.41
CA PRO A 90 -23.81 -17.85 3.87
C PRO A 90 -24.31 -16.81 2.85
N GLU A 91 -25.59 -16.41 2.99
CA GLU A 91 -26.14 -15.28 2.24
C GLU A 91 -25.37 -14.02 2.68
N THR A 92 -25.08 -13.12 1.74
CA THR A 92 -24.21 -11.98 1.99
C THR A 92 -24.90 -10.68 1.57
N LEU A 93 -24.89 -9.67 2.45
CA LEU A 93 -25.24 -8.30 2.11
C LEU A 93 -24.01 -7.61 1.51
N LEU A 94 -24.15 -7.16 0.27
CA LEU A 94 -23.19 -6.32 -0.42
C LEU A 94 -23.57 -4.85 -0.19
N VAL A 95 -22.69 -4.05 0.39
CA VAL A 95 -22.91 -2.62 0.64
C VAL A 95 -21.86 -1.82 -0.12
N ASP A 96 -22.31 -0.97 -1.04
CA ASP A 96 -21.46 -0.03 -1.74
C ASP A 96 -21.55 1.34 -1.06
N PHE A 97 -20.40 1.85 -0.64
CA PHE A 97 -20.28 3.15 0.00
C PHE A 97 -19.81 4.20 -1.01
N ASP A 98 -20.33 5.42 -0.89
CA ASP A 98 -19.86 6.55 -1.68
C ASP A 98 -18.49 7.00 -1.15
N PRO A 99 -17.41 6.97 -1.96
CA PRO A 99 -16.07 7.30 -1.49
C PRO A 99 -15.96 8.72 -0.96
N ALA A 100 -16.57 9.70 -1.64
CA ALA A 100 -16.40 11.11 -1.32
C ALA A 100 -17.05 11.49 0.03
N THR A 101 -18.25 11.00 0.30
CA THR A 101 -18.95 11.21 1.58
C THR A 101 -18.33 10.39 2.70
N THR A 102 -17.92 9.15 2.43
CA THR A 102 -17.22 8.30 3.41
C THR A 102 -15.93 8.96 3.87
N GLU A 103 -15.03 9.31 2.94
CA GLU A 103 -13.75 9.88 3.31
C GLU A 103 -13.90 11.24 3.99
N ARG A 104 -14.88 12.06 3.57
CA ARG A 104 -15.19 13.32 4.27
C ARG A 104 -15.60 13.06 5.72
N ALA A 105 -16.53 12.13 5.95
CA ALA A 105 -16.97 11.78 7.30
C ALA A 105 -15.81 11.28 8.18
N LEU A 106 -14.89 10.47 7.63
CA LEU A 106 -13.72 9.99 8.36
C LEU A 106 -12.70 11.10 8.65
N ARG A 107 -12.44 11.99 7.69
CA ARG A 107 -11.55 13.15 7.89
C ARG A 107 -12.12 14.13 8.91
N ASP A 108 -13.43 14.41 8.85
CA ASP A 108 -14.13 15.28 9.81
C ASP A 108 -14.11 14.68 11.22
N ALA A 109 -14.13 13.35 11.33
CA ALA A 109 -13.92 12.61 12.58
C ALA A 109 -12.44 12.57 13.04
N GLY A 110 -11.51 13.18 12.30
CA GLY A 110 -10.09 13.24 12.62
C GLY A 110 -9.33 11.94 12.38
N LEU A 111 -9.91 10.99 11.63
CA LEU A 111 -9.28 9.71 11.34
C LEU A 111 -8.27 9.83 10.20
N SER A 112 -7.18 9.07 10.32
CA SER A 112 -6.16 8.95 9.26
C SER A 112 -6.61 7.87 8.27
N ILE A 113 -6.61 8.18 6.98
CA ILE A 113 -7.13 7.29 5.95
C ILE A 113 -5.98 6.60 5.22
N TRP A 114 -6.05 5.28 5.11
CA TRP A 114 -5.26 4.45 4.21
C TRP A 114 -6.01 4.33 2.89
N GLY A 115 -5.52 5.01 1.85
CA GLY A 115 -6.14 5.02 0.53
C GLY A 115 -6.08 3.68 -0.22
N SER A 116 -6.38 3.75 -1.52
CA SER A 116 -6.40 2.60 -2.43
C SER A 116 -5.02 2.09 -2.83
N ASN A 117 -3.98 2.91 -2.69
CA ASN A 117 -2.59 2.53 -2.96
C ASN A 117 -2.03 1.73 -1.78
N ARG A 118 -2.01 0.40 -1.94
CA ARG A 118 -1.63 -0.57 -0.91
C ARG A 118 -0.54 -1.49 -1.45
N PRO A 119 0.38 -1.99 -0.61
CA PRO A 119 1.35 -2.98 -1.03
C PRO A 119 0.61 -4.27 -1.43
N SER A 120 0.85 -4.72 -2.66
CA SER A 120 0.48 -6.07 -3.10
C SER A 120 1.21 -7.12 -2.27
N ILE A 121 0.48 -8.11 -1.76
CA ILE A 121 1.00 -9.12 -0.84
C ILE A 121 0.96 -10.49 -1.53
N LEU A 122 2.08 -11.19 -1.61
CA LEU A 122 2.10 -12.61 -1.97
C LEU A 122 2.06 -13.47 -0.70
N GLY A 123 0.96 -14.19 -0.50
CA GLY A 123 0.72 -15.06 0.64
C GLY A 123 1.22 -16.48 0.42
N TRP A 124 2.38 -16.82 0.99
CA TRP A 124 2.84 -18.19 1.15
C TRP A 124 2.12 -18.83 2.33
N TRP A 125 1.00 -19.50 2.07
CA TRP A 125 0.13 -20.05 3.10
C TRP A 125 0.24 -21.58 3.16
N LEU A 126 0.86 -22.09 4.21
CA LEU A 126 1.04 -23.53 4.45
C LEU A 126 0.01 -24.01 5.48
N ASN A 127 -0.82 -24.97 5.08
CA ASN A 127 -1.73 -25.67 5.98
C ASN A 127 -1.08 -26.99 6.41
N ASP A 128 -0.83 -27.13 7.71
CA ASP A 128 -0.35 -28.34 8.35
C ASP A 128 -1.54 -29.11 8.93
N SER A 129 -1.66 -30.38 8.55
CA SER A 129 -2.71 -31.28 9.02
C SER A 129 -2.12 -32.66 9.32
N VAL A 130 -2.95 -33.55 9.86
CA VAL A 130 -2.56 -34.96 10.11
C VAL A 130 -2.17 -35.71 8.83
N GLU A 131 -2.63 -35.27 7.66
CA GLU A 131 -2.31 -35.85 6.35
C GLU A 131 -1.00 -35.30 5.77
N GLY A 132 -0.43 -34.26 6.40
CA GLY A 132 0.77 -33.57 5.97
C GLY A 132 0.56 -32.07 5.77
N ALA A 133 1.65 -31.40 5.39
CA ALA A 133 1.67 -29.97 5.13
C ALA A 133 1.54 -29.69 3.63
N ASN A 134 0.64 -28.79 3.25
CA ASN A 134 0.41 -28.42 1.85
C ASN A 134 0.36 -26.89 1.67
N LEU A 135 1.13 -26.38 0.69
CA LEU A 135 1.08 -24.97 0.30
C LEU A 135 -0.20 -24.70 -0.48
N VAL A 136 -0.95 -23.68 -0.06
CA VAL A 136 -2.17 -23.23 -0.75
C VAL A 136 -1.79 -22.53 -2.05
N GLY A 137 -2.29 -23.08 -3.15
CA GLY A 137 -2.15 -22.50 -4.48
C GLY A 137 -3.37 -21.67 -4.89
N ASP A 138 -3.18 -20.62 -5.67
CA ASP A 138 -4.22 -19.68 -6.09
C ASP A 138 -5.42 -20.36 -6.78
N GLY A 139 -5.15 -21.37 -7.61
CA GLY A 139 -6.18 -22.12 -8.34
C GLY A 139 -6.95 -23.16 -7.51
N GLN A 140 -6.65 -23.31 -6.22
CA GLN A 140 -7.27 -24.34 -5.36
C GLN A 140 -8.50 -23.79 -4.63
N ALA A 141 -9.49 -24.64 -4.37
CA ALA A 141 -10.71 -24.23 -3.65
C ALA A 141 -10.42 -23.70 -2.23
N VAL A 142 -9.37 -24.23 -1.57
CA VAL A 142 -8.91 -23.80 -0.25
C VAL A 142 -8.36 -22.36 -0.22
N ALA A 143 -8.12 -21.74 -1.38
CA ALA A 143 -7.69 -20.35 -1.47
C ALA A 143 -8.84 -19.33 -1.30
N GLU A 144 -10.09 -19.72 -1.56
CA GLU A 144 -11.24 -18.80 -1.49
C GLU A 144 -11.43 -18.17 -0.10
N PRO A 145 -11.36 -18.92 1.03
CA PRO A 145 -11.31 -18.34 2.36
C PRO A 145 -10.26 -17.25 2.54
N LEU A 146 -9.04 -17.44 2.01
CA LEU A 146 -7.95 -16.48 2.14
C LEU A 146 -8.23 -15.21 1.32
N ARG A 147 -8.75 -15.37 0.10
CA ARG A 147 -9.15 -14.22 -0.74
C ARG A 147 -10.27 -13.42 -0.10
N ARG A 148 -11.31 -14.09 0.44
CA ARG A 148 -12.41 -13.43 1.15
C ARG A 148 -11.91 -12.69 2.40
N ALA A 149 -11.04 -13.30 3.19
CA ALA A 149 -10.44 -12.65 4.34
C ALA A 149 -9.60 -11.42 3.93
N ALA A 150 -8.81 -11.50 2.85
CA ALA A 150 -8.05 -10.37 2.34
C ALA A 150 -8.94 -9.23 1.86
N GLN A 151 -10.00 -9.55 1.11
CA GLN A 151 -11.01 -8.57 0.68
C GLN A 151 -11.71 -7.93 1.89
N HIS A 152 -12.07 -8.73 2.89
CA HIS A 152 -12.68 -8.27 4.13
C HIS A 152 -11.78 -7.28 4.88
N ARG A 153 -10.45 -7.47 4.81
CA ARG A 153 -9.44 -6.58 5.41
C ARG A 153 -8.89 -5.49 4.48
N GLY A 154 -9.36 -5.42 3.24
CA GLY A 154 -8.92 -4.42 2.25
C GLY A 154 -7.45 -4.57 1.86
N LEU A 155 -6.96 -5.81 1.79
CA LEU A 155 -5.58 -6.15 1.42
C LEU A 155 -5.54 -6.79 0.02
N PRO A 156 -4.69 -6.31 -0.90
CA PRO A 156 -4.47 -6.94 -2.19
C PRO A 156 -3.59 -8.19 -2.02
N LEU A 157 -4.22 -9.32 -1.68
CA LEU A 157 -3.57 -10.62 -1.51
C LEU A 157 -3.59 -11.43 -2.81
N ARG A 158 -2.41 -11.90 -3.21
CA ARG A 158 -2.20 -12.92 -4.23
C ARG A 158 -1.63 -14.17 -3.57
N LEU A 159 -1.82 -15.32 -4.20
CA LEU A 159 -1.25 -16.59 -3.75
C LEU A 159 -0.31 -17.15 -4.84
N PRO A 160 0.68 -17.97 -4.47
CA PRO A 160 1.51 -18.66 -5.44
C PRO A 160 0.69 -19.65 -6.26
N LEU A 161 1.23 -20.13 -7.39
CA LEU A 161 0.59 -21.19 -8.16
C LEU A 161 0.64 -22.54 -7.41
N ALA A 162 1.55 -22.63 -6.43
CA ALA A 162 1.91 -23.82 -5.68
C ALA A 162 2.34 -24.96 -6.62
N ASP A 163 3.18 -24.63 -7.61
CA ASP A 163 3.82 -25.61 -8.48
C ASP A 163 4.86 -26.46 -7.73
N LEU A 164 5.42 -27.51 -8.36
CA LEU A 164 6.37 -28.40 -7.68
C LEU A 164 7.61 -27.69 -7.10
N SER A 165 8.08 -26.62 -7.75
CA SER A 165 9.22 -25.85 -7.25
C SER A 165 8.81 -25.06 -6.01
N GLU A 166 7.63 -24.44 -6.04
CA GLU A 166 7.08 -23.69 -4.90
C GLU A 166 6.72 -24.61 -3.73
N GLN A 167 6.15 -25.79 -3.99
CA GLN A 167 5.84 -26.80 -2.98
C GLN A 167 7.12 -27.27 -2.26
N SER A 168 8.25 -27.36 -2.96
CA SER A 168 9.52 -27.77 -2.34
C SER A 168 10.04 -26.76 -1.31
N ILE A 169 9.84 -25.45 -1.56
CA ILE A 169 10.30 -24.38 -0.66
C ILE A 169 9.23 -23.95 0.35
N GLY A 170 7.95 -24.13 0.03
CA GLY A 170 6.78 -23.76 0.83
C GLY A 170 6.53 -24.70 2.01
N ASN A 171 7.56 -24.96 2.82
CA ASN A 171 7.52 -25.84 3.97
C ASN A 171 7.69 -25.06 5.29
N ALA A 172 7.38 -25.72 6.41
CA ALA A 172 7.40 -25.14 7.75
C ALA A 172 8.74 -24.43 8.09
N LYS A 173 9.86 -25.05 7.72
CA LYS A 173 11.20 -24.52 8.01
C LYS A 173 11.43 -23.19 7.30
N THR A 174 11.04 -23.08 6.02
CA THR A 174 11.20 -21.86 5.24
C THR A 174 10.25 -20.76 5.74
N LEU A 175 8.97 -21.08 5.95
CA LEU A 175 7.96 -20.08 6.33
C LEU A 175 8.16 -19.55 7.75
N GLU A 176 8.65 -20.39 8.68
CA GLU A 176 9.07 -19.96 10.02
C GLU A 176 10.52 -19.43 10.05
N GLY A 177 11.23 -19.42 8.92
CA GLY A 177 12.61 -18.96 8.77
C GLY A 177 12.75 -17.44 8.77
N THR A 178 13.87 -16.90 9.27
CA THR A 178 14.14 -15.45 9.31
C THR A 178 14.67 -14.90 7.98
N ASP A 179 15.30 -15.77 7.19
CA ASP A 179 15.82 -15.46 5.87
C ASP A 179 14.70 -15.55 4.82
N PRO A 180 14.28 -14.42 4.21
CA PRO A 180 13.26 -14.44 3.18
C PRO A 180 13.80 -14.88 1.82
N ALA A 181 15.12 -15.04 1.62
CA ALA A 181 15.71 -15.21 0.29
C ALA A 181 15.05 -16.32 -0.55
N PRO A 182 14.78 -17.54 -0.03
CA PRO A 182 14.11 -18.58 -0.82
C PRO A 182 12.71 -18.16 -1.30
N LEU A 183 11.91 -17.57 -0.41
CA LEU A 183 10.58 -17.08 -0.75
C LEU A 183 10.67 -15.89 -1.71
N LYS A 184 11.59 -14.96 -1.46
CA LYS A 184 11.79 -13.77 -2.28
C LYS A 184 12.12 -14.13 -3.72
N THR A 185 13.09 -15.00 -3.95
CA THR A 185 13.46 -15.43 -5.31
C THR A 185 12.28 -16.08 -6.04
N ALA A 186 11.51 -16.95 -5.39
CA ALA A 186 10.32 -17.53 -6.00
C ALA A 186 9.19 -16.51 -6.23
N SER A 187 9.13 -15.47 -5.39
CA SER A 187 8.10 -14.42 -5.44
C SER A 187 8.33 -13.39 -6.56
N GLU A 188 9.54 -13.30 -7.12
CA GLU A 188 9.91 -12.29 -8.12
C GLU A 188 8.97 -12.30 -9.34
N ARG A 189 8.50 -13.49 -9.75
CA ARG A 189 7.57 -13.65 -10.88
C ARG A 189 6.19 -13.04 -10.67
N TYR A 190 5.80 -12.75 -9.42
CA TYR A 190 4.50 -12.17 -9.08
C TYR A 190 4.52 -10.65 -8.96
N GLY A 191 5.71 -10.05 -8.90
CA GLY A 191 5.88 -8.59 -8.76
C GLY A 191 5.28 -8.00 -7.48
N ALA A 192 5.09 -8.81 -6.43
CA ALA A 192 4.48 -8.38 -5.18
C ALA A 192 5.40 -7.44 -4.39
N ASP A 193 4.80 -6.45 -3.70
CA ASP A 193 5.52 -5.50 -2.84
C ASP A 193 5.94 -6.13 -1.51
N ALA A 194 5.11 -7.04 -1.00
CA ALA A 194 5.31 -7.74 0.25
C ALA A 194 5.18 -9.26 0.11
N ILE A 195 5.88 -9.98 0.98
CA ILE A 195 5.79 -11.43 1.12
C ILE A 195 5.22 -11.71 2.50
N LEU A 196 4.12 -12.45 2.56
CA LEU A 196 3.49 -12.92 3.79
C LEU A 196 3.65 -14.44 3.86
N ALA A 197 4.45 -14.95 4.80
CA ALA A 197 4.53 -16.36 5.11
C ALA A 197 3.61 -16.69 6.28
N VAL A 198 2.74 -17.69 6.12
CA VAL A 198 1.83 -18.16 7.16
C VAL A 198 1.93 -19.66 7.30
N HIS A 199 2.24 -20.11 8.50
CA HIS A 199 2.15 -21.51 8.86
C HIS A 199 0.91 -21.72 9.74
N ALA A 200 -0.15 -22.24 9.14
CA ALA A 200 -1.40 -22.56 9.79
C ALA A 200 -1.42 -24.04 10.20
N ARG A 201 -1.78 -24.33 11.45
CA ARG A 201 -1.91 -25.69 11.98
C ARG A 201 -3.23 -25.81 12.72
N GLU A 202 -3.87 -26.97 12.62
CA GLU A 202 -4.98 -27.34 13.49
C GLU A 202 -4.46 -28.17 14.68
N ASP A 203 -4.79 -27.75 15.90
CA ASP A 203 -4.47 -28.47 17.13
C ASP A 203 -5.70 -28.45 18.06
N ALA A 204 -6.12 -29.63 18.50
CA ALA A 204 -7.27 -29.83 19.39
C ALA A 204 -8.56 -29.08 18.97
N GLY A 205 -8.84 -29.00 17.67
CA GLY A 205 -10.03 -28.30 17.13
C GLY A 205 -9.93 -26.77 17.18
N GLN A 206 -8.72 -26.23 17.29
CA GLN A 206 -8.42 -24.81 17.14
C GLN A 206 -7.34 -24.61 16.09
N TRP A 207 -7.56 -23.64 15.20
CA TRP A 207 -6.57 -23.23 14.22
C TRP A 207 -5.62 -22.21 14.82
N GLN A 208 -4.33 -22.43 14.62
CA GLN A 208 -3.24 -21.56 15.07
C GLN A 208 -2.35 -21.21 13.88
N GLY A 209 -2.01 -19.94 13.74
CA GLY A 209 -1.17 -19.45 12.66
C GLY A 209 0.04 -18.72 13.20
N LYS A 210 1.24 -19.07 12.75
CA LYS A 210 2.43 -18.23 12.86
C LYS A 210 2.62 -17.51 11.54
N TRP A 211 2.84 -16.20 11.58
CA TRP A 211 3.00 -15.42 10.36
C TRP A 211 4.19 -14.48 10.43
N ARG A 212 4.77 -14.22 9.25
CA ARG A 212 5.87 -13.29 9.02
C ARG A 212 5.61 -12.50 7.75
N LEU A 213 5.94 -11.23 7.78
CA LEU A 213 5.71 -10.29 6.70
C LEU A 213 7.01 -9.55 6.40
N TRP A 214 7.40 -9.53 5.13
CA TRP A 214 8.51 -8.74 4.63
C TRP A 214 8.00 -7.71 3.63
N LEU A 215 8.35 -6.44 3.84
CA LEU A 215 8.04 -5.33 2.95
C LEU A 215 9.27 -4.42 2.85
N GLY A 216 9.99 -4.52 1.74
CA GLY A 216 11.34 -3.98 1.63
C GLY A 216 12.25 -4.55 2.72
N ASP A 217 12.90 -3.67 3.49
CA ASP A 217 13.78 -4.07 4.60
C ASP A 217 13.05 -4.34 5.91
N GLN A 218 11.75 -4.02 5.98
CA GLN A 218 10.98 -4.17 7.20
C GLN A 218 10.45 -5.59 7.36
N ARG A 219 10.39 -6.01 8.62
CA ARG A 219 10.00 -7.36 9.02
C ARG A 219 9.01 -7.26 10.16
N GLU A 220 7.83 -7.85 9.97
CA GLU A 220 6.80 -8.00 10.98
C GLU A 220 6.55 -9.49 11.21
N GLN A 221 6.11 -9.86 12.40
CA GLN A 221 5.75 -11.24 12.71
C GLN A 221 4.72 -11.28 13.84
N GLY A 222 4.03 -12.40 13.93
CA GLY A 222 3.09 -12.63 15.02
C GLY A 222 2.45 -14.00 14.96
N THR A 223 1.43 -14.15 15.79
CA THR A 223 0.59 -15.34 15.86
C THR A 223 -0.87 -14.94 15.86
N ALA A 224 -1.73 -15.81 15.36
CA ALA A 224 -3.18 -15.65 15.42
C ALA A 224 -3.84 -17.01 15.70
N THR A 225 -5.07 -16.98 16.17
CA THR A 225 -5.88 -18.17 16.43
C THR A 225 -7.28 -18.00 15.86
N GLY A 226 -7.92 -19.09 15.47
CA GLY A 226 -9.29 -19.08 14.97
C GLY A 226 -10.00 -20.41 15.24
N ALA A 227 -11.32 -20.36 15.39
CA ALA A 227 -12.11 -21.58 15.55
C ALA A 227 -12.19 -22.41 14.26
N THR A 228 -12.00 -21.78 13.11
CA THR A 228 -11.93 -22.41 11.78
C THR A 228 -10.75 -21.85 10.99
N SER A 229 -10.42 -22.47 9.86
CA SER A 229 -9.41 -21.96 8.92
C SER A 229 -9.74 -20.56 8.41
N GLU A 230 -11.01 -20.27 8.13
CA GLU A 230 -11.51 -18.95 7.72
C GLU A 230 -11.27 -17.91 8.81
N ALA A 231 -11.60 -18.24 10.06
CA ALA A 231 -11.42 -17.35 11.20
C ALA A 231 -9.92 -17.07 11.45
N LEU A 232 -9.06 -18.08 11.27
CA LEU A 232 -7.61 -17.88 11.35
C LEU A 232 -7.13 -16.95 10.22
N ALA A 233 -7.58 -17.16 8.99
CA ALA A 233 -7.22 -16.32 7.85
C ALA A 233 -7.56 -14.86 8.08
N ASP A 234 -8.78 -14.60 8.54
CA ASP A 234 -9.25 -13.28 8.88
C ASP A 234 -8.45 -12.62 10.03
N ALA A 235 -8.10 -13.39 11.07
CA ALA A 235 -7.30 -12.89 12.20
C ALA A 235 -5.84 -12.57 11.82
N VAL A 236 -5.20 -13.41 10.98
CA VAL A 236 -3.86 -13.14 10.44
C VAL A 236 -3.87 -11.87 9.60
N LEU A 237 -4.83 -11.74 8.69
CA LEU A 237 -4.90 -10.60 7.78
C LEU A 237 -5.32 -9.30 8.48
N LEU A 238 -6.12 -9.39 9.54
CA LEU A 238 -6.34 -8.27 10.46
C LEU A 238 -5.01 -7.79 11.06
N SER A 239 -4.24 -8.72 11.64
CA SER A 239 -2.95 -8.40 12.24
C SER A 239 -1.99 -7.77 11.23
N VAL A 240 -1.95 -8.29 10.00
CA VAL A 240 -1.13 -7.73 8.91
C VAL A 240 -1.58 -6.31 8.54
N SER A 241 -2.89 -6.08 8.43
CA SER A 241 -3.45 -4.76 8.13
C SER A 241 -3.05 -3.71 9.19
N GLU A 242 -3.19 -4.04 10.47
CA GLU A 242 -2.83 -3.16 11.58
C GLU A 242 -1.34 -2.83 11.66
N ARG A 243 -0.47 -3.75 11.21
CA ARG A 243 0.98 -3.55 11.18
C ARG A 243 1.43 -2.71 9.99
N LEU A 244 0.73 -2.80 8.87
CA LEU A 244 1.07 -2.05 7.67
C LEU A 244 0.55 -0.61 7.71
N ALA A 245 -0.68 -0.41 8.21
CA ALA A 245 -1.37 0.86 8.10
C ALA A 245 -0.61 2.09 8.62
N PRO A 246 0.09 2.06 9.78
CA PRO A 246 0.85 3.21 10.28
C PRO A 246 1.89 3.78 9.30
N ARG A 247 2.32 2.99 8.31
CA ARG A 247 3.32 3.40 7.30
C ARG A 247 2.71 4.13 6.12
N PHE A 248 1.39 4.00 5.93
CA PHE A 248 0.68 4.47 4.74
C PHE A 248 -0.43 5.48 5.04
N VAL A 249 -0.59 5.86 6.31
CA VAL A 249 -1.56 6.88 6.75
C VAL A 249 -0.85 8.12 7.28
N ALA A 250 -1.39 9.31 6.98
CA ALA A 250 -0.96 10.55 7.61
C ALA A 250 -2.04 11.08 8.55
N LYS A 251 -1.63 11.62 9.70
CA LYS A 251 -2.57 12.31 10.59
C LYS A 251 -3.08 13.59 9.92
N PRO A 252 -4.40 13.79 9.83
CA PRO A 252 -4.97 15.05 9.37
C PRO A 252 -4.43 16.22 10.19
N GLY A 253 -3.96 17.28 9.52
CA GLY A 253 -3.49 18.50 10.19
C GLY A 253 -2.09 18.42 10.82
N ALA A 254 -1.31 17.35 10.58
CA ALA A 254 0.10 17.31 10.98
C ALA A 254 0.89 18.41 10.24
N SER A 255 1.37 19.41 10.99
CA SER A 255 1.94 20.66 10.48
C SER A 255 3.39 20.58 9.99
N THR A 256 4.03 19.41 10.05
CA THR A 256 5.36 19.20 9.47
C THR A 256 5.23 18.89 7.98
N GLY A 257 5.16 19.95 7.16
CA GLY A 257 5.30 19.85 5.71
C GLY A 257 6.70 19.36 5.34
N MET A 258 6.77 18.26 4.60
CA MET A 258 7.98 17.75 3.97
C MET A 258 7.94 18.09 2.49
N LEU A 259 9.08 18.54 1.95
CA LEU A 259 9.19 18.77 0.50
C LEU A 259 9.58 17.47 -0.19
N VAL A 260 8.83 17.06 -1.20
CA VAL A 260 9.14 15.90 -2.04
C VAL A 260 9.37 16.39 -3.45
N GLN A 261 10.61 16.31 -3.91
CA GLN A 261 10.95 16.58 -5.30
C GLN A 261 10.98 15.28 -6.10
N VAL A 262 10.25 15.25 -7.21
CA VAL A 262 10.25 14.12 -8.13
C VAL A 262 10.76 14.56 -9.49
N GLN A 263 11.72 13.81 -10.05
CA GLN A 263 12.30 14.01 -11.38
C GLN A 263 11.66 13.06 -12.41
N GLY A 264 11.71 13.43 -13.70
CA GLY A 264 11.13 12.63 -14.78
C GLY A 264 9.60 12.70 -14.85
N MET A 265 9.00 13.83 -14.47
CA MET A 265 7.56 14.00 -14.46
C MET A 265 6.97 14.07 -15.89
N THR A 266 5.90 13.31 -16.10
CA THR A 266 4.98 13.44 -17.24
C THR A 266 3.57 13.72 -16.73
N LEU A 267 2.62 14.05 -17.60
CA LEU A 267 1.24 14.29 -17.20
C LEU A 267 0.61 13.04 -16.54
N GLU A 268 0.90 11.86 -17.07
CA GLU A 268 0.41 10.58 -16.54
C GLU A 268 1.02 10.30 -15.15
N ARG A 269 2.33 10.49 -15.00
CA ARG A 269 3.03 10.31 -13.71
C ARG A 269 2.56 11.32 -12.67
N TYR A 270 2.21 12.53 -13.08
CA TYR A 270 1.66 13.55 -12.21
C TYR A 270 0.31 13.11 -11.62
N ALA A 271 -0.61 12.64 -12.45
CA ALA A 271 -1.91 12.15 -11.98
C ALA A 271 -1.76 10.94 -11.04
N GLN A 272 -0.87 9.99 -11.38
CA GLN A 272 -0.56 8.83 -10.54
C GLN A 272 -0.01 9.26 -9.18
N LEU A 273 0.92 10.22 -9.16
CA LEU A 273 1.55 10.69 -7.93
C LEU A 273 0.59 11.47 -7.03
N LEU A 274 -0.34 12.24 -7.62
CA LEU A 274 -1.39 12.90 -6.84
C LEU A 274 -2.30 11.88 -6.14
N GLN A 275 -2.70 10.80 -6.83
CA GLN A 275 -3.47 9.72 -6.22
C GLN A 275 -2.67 8.99 -5.13
N LEU A 276 -1.37 8.80 -5.35
CA LEU A 276 -0.47 8.16 -4.40
C LEU A 276 -0.30 8.98 -3.12
N LEU A 277 -0.18 10.30 -3.24
CA LEU A 277 0.06 11.21 -2.12
C LEU A 277 -1.21 11.78 -1.48
N GLU A 278 -2.40 11.41 -1.98
CA GLU A 278 -3.68 11.86 -1.44
C GLU A 278 -3.78 11.70 0.09
N PRO A 279 -3.40 10.54 0.69
CA PRO A 279 -3.48 10.35 2.15
C PRO A 279 -2.60 11.32 2.96
N PHE A 280 -1.61 11.92 2.31
CA PHE A 280 -0.61 12.80 2.91
C PHE A 280 -0.92 14.29 2.72
N GLY A 281 -2.06 14.65 2.11
CA GLY A 281 -2.46 16.05 1.93
C GLY A 281 -1.51 16.80 0.99
N VAL A 282 -1.40 16.33 -0.24
CA VAL A 282 -0.48 16.86 -1.25
C VAL A 282 -0.83 18.28 -1.70
N ARG A 283 0.17 19.16 -1.73
CA ARG A 283 0.08 20.52 -2.28
C ARG A 283 1.22 20.77 -3.25
N LEU A 284 0.92 21.25 -4.45
CA LEU A 284 1.93 21.61 -5.43
C LEU A 284 2.70 22.84 -4.95
N SER A 285 4.02 22.74 -4.84
CA SER A 285 4.91 23.84 -4.44
C SER A 285 5.55 24.51 -5.66
N SER A 286 6.16 23.73 -6.56
CA SER A 286 6.74 24.27 -7.79
C SER A 286 6.86 23.22 -8.91
N VAL A 287 6.95 23.70 -10.15
CA VAL A 287 7.19 22.90 -11.36
C VAL A 287 8.32 23.55 -12.16
N GLN A 288 9.34 22.78 -12.49
CA GLN A 288 10.47 23.20 -13.32
C GLN A 288 10.82 22.10 -14.32
N GLY A 289 10.35 22.22 -15.56
CA GLY A 289 10.54 21.18 -16.59
C GLY A 289 9.92 19.86 -16.16
N ASP A 290 10.73 18.81 -16.08
CA ASP A 290 10.33 17.47 -15.62
C ASP A 290 10.45 17.29 -14.10
N ARG A 291 10.77 18.34 -13.34
CA ARG A 291 10.90 18.31 -11.89
C ARG A 291 9.70 18.96 -11.23
N VAL A 292 9.08 18.26 -10.29
CA VAL A 292 7.95 18.78 -9.52
C VAL A 292 8.24 18.64 -8.04
N VAL A 293 7.94 19.70 -7.29
CA VAL A 293 8.07 19.72 -5.83
C VAL A 293 6.69 19.81 -5.22
N PHE A 294 6.42 18.90 -4.29
CA PHE A 294 5.20 18.86 -3.48
C PHE A 294 5.51 19.16 -2.02
N ASP A 295 4.62 19.88 -1.36
CA ASP A 295 4.50 19.92 0.10
C ASP A 295 3.52 18.82 0.51
N VAL A 296 3.96 17.93 1.39
CA VAL A 296 3.17 16.79 1.89
C VAL A 296 3.31 16.70 3.40
N SER A 297 2.26 16.22 4.06
CA SER A 297 2.31 15.86 5.48
C SER A 297 2.87 14.46 5.65
N GLY A 298 3.38 14.09 6.83
CA GLY A 298 3.86 12.74 7.14
C GLY A 298 5.36 12.66 7.42
N SER A 299 5.81 11.49 7.88
CA SER A 299 7.23 11.26 8.16
C SER A 299 7.99 10.86 6.88
N ALA A 300 9.32 11.01 6.91
CA ALA A 300 10.16 10.59 5.79
C ALA A 300 9.99 9.10 5.47
N ASP A 301 9.86 8.25 6.50
CA ASP A 301 9.71 6.80 6.30
C ASP A 301 8.35 6.42 5.72
N GLN A 302 7.29 7.16 6.06
CA GLN A 302 5.97 6.99 5.45
C GLN A 302 6.00 7.36 3.97
N LEU A 303 6.60 8.51 3.64
CA LEU A 303 6.72 8.97 2.25
C LEU A 303 7.60 8.02 1.43
N ARG A 304 8.73 7.55 1.96
CA ARG A 304 9.55 6.51 1.30
C ARG A 304 8.76 5.24 1.04
N SER A 305 8.01 4.77 2.05
CA SER A 305 7.18 3.56 1.91
C SER A 305 6.14 3.76 0.81
N GLN A 306 5.51 4.92 0.76
CA GLN A 306 4.50 5.25 -0.25
C GLN A 306 5.11 5.38 -1.66
N MET A 307 6.25 6.08 -1.79
CA MET A 307 6.94 6.24 -3.09
C MET A 307 7.44 4.90 -3.64
N ALA A 308 7.86 3.97 -2.77
CA ALA A 308 8.31 2.64 -3.17
C ALA A 308 7.19 1.80 -3.82
N LEU A 309 5.92 2.01 -3.43
CA LEU A 309 4.77 1.36 -4.07
C LEU A 309 4.65 1.74 -5.55
N ALA A 310 4.99 2.97 -5.89
CA ALA A 310 5.04 3.46 -7.27
C ALA A 310 6.40 3.26 -7.95
N ARG A 311 7.29 2.44 -7.36
CA ARG A 311 8.63 2.09 -7.88
C ARG A 311 9.57 3.29 -8.04
N LEU A 312 9.32 4.41 -7.38
CA LEU A 312 10.24 5.54 -7.37
C LEU A 312 11.51 5.22 -6.56
N GLN A 313 12.65 5.66 -7.06
CA GLN A 313 13.95 5.50 -6.41
C GLN A 313 14.31 6.79 -5.67
N GLU A 314 14.70 6.67 -4.40
CA GLU A 314 15.26 7.81 -3.64
C GLU A 314 16.64 8.17 -4.21
N VAL A 315 16.84 9.47 -4.43
CA VAL A 315 18.08 10.04 -4.96
C VAL A 315 18.80 10.78 -3.82
N PRO A 316 20.11 10.59 -3.63
CA PRO A 316 20.86 11.39 -2.66
C PRO A 316 20.77 12.89 -2.96
N ALA A 317 20.60 13.71 -1.93
CA ALA A 317 20.44 15.16 -2.09
C ALA A 317 21.58 15.83 -2.89
N ALA A 318 22.81 15.33 -2.74
CA ALA A 318 23.98 15.82 -3.48
C ALA A 318 23.85 15.60 -5.01
N GLU A 319 23.32 14.45 -5.44
CA GLU A 319 23.10 14.13 -6.85
C GLU A 319 21.92 14.94 -7.40
N ALA A 320 20.85 15.07 -6.63
CA ALA A 320 19.67 15.84 -7.01
C ALA A 320 19.94 17.34 -7.18
N THR A 321 20.90 17.89 -6.41
CA THR A 321 21.30 19.31 -6.48
C THR A 321 22.40 19.58 -7.51
N ALA A 322 23.31 18.63 -7.74
CA ALA A 322 24.32 18.73 -8.79
C ALA A 322 23.69 18.78 -10.19
N ALA A 323 22.58 18.08 -10.40
CA ALA A 323 21.80 18.16 -11.65
C ALA A 323 21.08 19.51 -11.86
N THR A 324 21.16 20.44 -10.90
CA THR A 324 20.54 21.78 -10.94
C THR A 324 21.57 22.89 -11.15
N ALA A 325 22.86 22.60 -11.02
CA ALA A 325 23.91 23.57 -11.32
C ALA A 325 23.95 23.81 -12.84
N PRO A 326 23.83 25.07 -13.32
CA PRO A 326 24.13 25.36 -14.71
C PRO A 326 25.55 24.88 -15.00
N ALA A 327 25.76 24.21 -16.14
CA ALA A 327 27.10 23.96 -16.64
C ALA A 327 27.80 25.32 -16.76
N VAL A 328 28.68 25.63 -15.81
CA VAL A 328 29.54 26.80 -15.91
C VAL A 328 30.48 26.47 -17.05
N ALA A 329 30.17 26.97 -18.24
CA ALA A 329 31.10 27.01 -19.35
C ALA A 329 32.38 27.66 -18.80
N PRO A 330 33.58 27.08 -19.03
CA PRO A 330 34.81 27.70 -18.59
C PRO A 330 34.87 29.09 -19.26
N VAL A 331 34.71 30.13 -18.44
CA VAL A 331 34.88 31.51 -18.89
C VAL A 331 36.37 31.64 -19.16
N ASP A 332 36.71 31.74 -20.44
CA ASP A 332 38.09 31.86 -20.90
C ASP A 332 38.71 33.11 -20.26
N ALA A 333 39.63 32.89 -19.33
CA ALA A 333 40.31 33.93 -18.57
C ALA A 333 41.40 34.54 -19.45
N SER A 334 41.00 35.38 -20.41
CA SER A 334 41.91 36.19 -21.22
C SER A 334 41.24 37.50 -21.66
N ALA A 335 40.98 38.40 -20.71
CA ALA A 335 40.79 39.82 -21.00
C ALA A 335 41.30 40.68 -19.83
N PRO A 336 42.00 41.81 -20.08
CA PRO A 336 42.71 42.54 -19.05
C PRO A 336 41.76 43.40 -18.19
N ALA A 337 42.15 43.56 -16.93
CA ALA A 337 41.46 44.36 -15.92
C ALA A 337 41.39 45.85 -16.31
N ALA A 338 40.18 46.42 -16.21
CA ALA A 338 39.96 47.85 -16.06
C ALA A 338 39.48 48.13 -14.64
N PRO A 339 39.92 49.22 -13.98
CA PRO A 339 39.53 49.52 -12.61
C PRO A 339 38.17 50.24 -12.61
N ALA A 340 37.20 49.70 -11.88
CA ALA A 340 35.98 50.42 -11.53
C ALA A 340 35.72 50.32 -10.03
N THR A 341 35.93 51.44 -9.36
CA THR A 341 35.47 51.77 -8.01
C THR A 341 33.95 51.75 -7.93
N ALA A 342 33.35 51.03 -6.98
CA ALA A 342 32.14 51.46 -6.25
C ALA A 342 31.71 50.46 -5.15
N SER A 343 31.63 51.01 -3.93
CA SER A 343 30.57 50.80 -2.93
C SER A 343 30.34 49.40 -2.35
N ALA A 344 30.95 49.17 -1.17
CA ALA A 344 30.54 48.14 -0.23
C ALA A 344 29.27 48.58 0.53
N THR A 345 28.11 48.05 0.16
CA THR A 345 26.96 47.97 1.06
C THR A 345 27.01 46.62 1.78
N ALA A 346 27.26 46.67 3.09
CA ALA A 346 27.19 45.52 3.97
C ALA A 346 25.76 44.93 3.95
N GLN A 347 25.61 43.75 3.35
CA GLN A 347 24.40 42.95 3.49
C GLN A 347 24.40 42.32 4.89
N ALA A 348 23.39 42.67 5.68
CA ALA A 348 23.08 42.01 6.94
C ALA A 348 22.87 40.50 6.71
N PRO A 349 23.24 39.62 7.66
CA PRO A 349 23.07 38.19 7.48
C PRO A 349 21.58 37.87 7.37
N MET A 350 21.15 37.47 6.18
CA MET A 350 19.85 36.83 6.01
C MET A 350 19.88 35.53 6.82
N ILE A 351 19.04 35.48 7.85
CA ILE A 351 18.69 34.24 8.52
C ILE A 351 18.02 33.37 7.46
N VAL A 352 18.79 32.44 6.89
CA VAL A 352 18.26 31.39 6.01
C VAL A 352 17.27 30.59 6.86
N PRO A 353 15.97 30.56 6.54
CA PRO A 353 15.05 29.68 7.24
C PRO A 353 15.58 28.27 7.09
N ALA A 354 15.63 27.50 8.19
CA ALA A 354 15.98 26.09 8.13
C ALA A 354 15.14 25.44 7.03
N ALA A 355 15.78 24.99 5.95
CA ALA A 355 15.09 24.40 4.82
C ALA A 355 14.21 23.26 5.34
N ALA A 356 12.94 23.26 4.96
CA ALA A 356 12.05 22.14 5.28
C ALA A 356 12.74 20.83 4.86
N PRO A 357 12.64 19.74 5.64
CA PRO A 357 13.23 18.47 5.26
C PRO A 357 12.74 18.11 3.85
N GLN A 358 13.69 17.77 2.97
CA GLN A 358 13.42 17.52 1.56
C GLN A 358 13.88 16.10 1.18
N LEU A 359 13.00 15.36 0.50
CA LEU A 359 13.30 14.09 -0.13
C LEU A 359 13.33 14.25 -1.65
N TYR A 360 14.20 13.49 -2.30
CA TYR A 360 14.37 13.52 -3.75
C TYR A 360 14.11 12.13 -4.29
N PHE A 361 13.28 12.05 -5.32
CA PHE A 361 12.95 10.82 -6.00
C PHE A 361 13.10 10.97 -7.51
N ARG A 362 13.34 9.84 -8.17
CA ARG A 362 13.27 9.69 -9.62
C ARG A 362 12.39 8.49 -9.96
N TRP A 363 11.68 8.61 -11.07
CA TRP A 363 10.96 7.49 -11.67
C TRP A 363 11.89 6.46 -12.31
#